data_AF-A0A2J8IT37-F1
#
_entry.id   AF-A0A2J8IT37-F1
#
_cell.length_a   1.000
_cell.length_b   1.000
_cell.length_c   1.000
_cell.angle_alpha   90.00
_cell.angle_beta   90.00
_cell.angle_gamma   90.00
#
_symmetry.space_group_name_H-M   'P 1'
#
loop_
_entity.id
_entity.type
_entity.pdbx_description
1 polymer ?
#
loop_
_entity_poly.entity_id
_entity_poly.type
_entity_poly.pdbx_seq_one_letter_code
_entity_poly.pdbx_strand_id
1 'polypeptide(L)'
;MGGCAGSRRRFSDSEGEETVPEPRLPLLDHHQGAHWKNAVGFWLLGLCNNFSYVVMLSAAHDILSHKRTSGNQSHVDPGPTPMPHNSSSRFDCNSVSTAAVLLADILPTLVIKLLAPLGLHLLPYSPRVLVSGICAAGSFVLVAFSHSVGTSLCGVVFASISSGLGEVTFLSLTAFYPRAVISWWSSGTGGAGLLGALSYLGLTQAGLSPQQTLLSMLGIPALLLAR
;
A
#
# COMPACT_ATOMS: atom_id res chain seq x y z
N MET A 1 -46.73 -26.82 31.22
CA MET A 1 -45.90 -26.89 32.45
C MET A 1 -45.51 -28.37 32.60
N GLY A 2 -44.38 -28.83 32.06
CA GLY A 2 -43.02 -28.84 32.65
C GLY A 2 -42.84 -30.13 33.50
N GLY A 3 -41.88 -31.05 33.32
CA GLY A 3 -40.73 -31.19 32.41
C GLY A 3 -39.94 -32.52 32.66
N CYS A 4 -38.91 -32.74 31.83
CA CYS A 4 -37.69 -33.60 31.89
C CYS A 4 -37.76 -35.10 32.28
N ALA A 5 -37.40 -36.09 31.44
CA ALA A 5 -36.13 -36.44 30.74
C ALA A 5 -35.11 -37.21 31.61
N GLY A 6 -34.66 -38.40 31.18
CA GLY A 6 -33.55 -39.11 31.83
C GLY A 6 -33.28 -40.56 31.42
N SER A 7 -32.49 -40.71 30.35
CA SER A 7 -31.44 -41.72 30.12
C SER A 7 -31.74 -43.24 30.07
N ARG A 8 -31.52 -43.82 28.88
CA ARG A 8 -31.63 -45.24 28.52
C ARG A 8 -30.29 -45.95 28.69
N ARG A 9 -30.23 -46.96 29.56
CA ARG A 9 -29.18 -47.99 29.63
C ARG A 9 -29.08 -48.74 28.29
N ARG A 10 -27.86 -49.07 27.82
CA ARG A 10 -27.39 -50.48 27.68
C ARG A 10 -25.92 -50.59 27.26
N PHE A 11 -25.16 -51.28 28.10
CA PHE A 11 -23.93 -52.02 27.81
C PHE A 11 -24.13 -53.01 26.64
N SER A 12 -23.12 -53.18 25.78
CA SER A 12 -22.69 -54.50 25.30
C SER A 12 -21.36 -54.38 24.56
N ASP A 13 -20.44 -55.24 24.95
CA ASP A 13 -19.05 -55.39 24.53
C ASP A 13 -18.88 -55.78 23.05
N SER A 14 -17.72 -55.45 22.46
CA SER A 14 -16.95 -56.42 21.65
C SER A 14 -15.55 -55.85 21.34
N GLU A 15 -14.57 -56.46 22.00
CA GLU A 15 -13.30 -56.98 21.45
C GLU A 15 -12.29 -56.03 20.80
N GLY A 16 -11.03 -56.29 21.12
CA GLY A 16 -9.91 -55.40 20.86
C GLY A 16 -9.49 -55.36 19.41
N GLU A 17 -9.00 -54.19 19.01
CA GLU A 17 -8.12 -54.05 17.87
C GLU A 17 -6.93 -53.22 18.32
N GLU A 18 -5.75 -53.83 18.25
CA GLU A 18 -4.47 -53.19 18.53
C GLU A 18 -4.37 -51.90 17.71
N THR A 19 -4.12 -50.77 18.37
CA THR A 19 -3.89 -49.49 17.72
C THR A 19 -2.55 -49.51 17.00
N VAL A 20 -2.56 -50.00 15.76
CA VAL A 20 -1.51 -49.73 14.78
C VAL A 20 -1.34 -48.21 14.67
N PRO A 21 -0.13 -47.64 14.80
CA PRO A 21 0.07 -46.23 14.53
C PRO A 21 -0.22 -45.98 13.05
N GLU A 22 -1.30 -45.27 12.76
CA GLU A 22 -1.63 -44.77 11.42
C GLU A 22 -0.40 -44.04 10.84
N PRO A 23 0.09 -44.42 9.65
CA PRO A 23 1.25 -43.77 9.07
C PRO A 23 0.86 -42.34 8.69
N ARG A 24 1.46 -41.33 9.35
CA ARG A 24 1.31 -39.91 9.00
C ARG A 24 1.53 -39.74 7.49
N LEU A 25 0.44 -39.54 6.76
CA LEU A 25 0.44 -39.43 5.30
C LEU A 25 1.19 -38.15 4.87
N PRO A 26 2.17 -38.24 3.95
CA PRO A 26 2.86 -37.07 3.36
C PRO A 26 1.94 -36.14 2.53
N LEU A 27 0.66 -36.50 2.37
CA LEU A 27 -0.36 -35.72 1.67
C LEU A 27 -0.77 -34.45 2.44
N LEU A 28 -0.80 -34.51 3.79
CA LEU A 28 -1.14 -33.35 4.62
C LEU A 28 -0.06 -32.27 4.59
N ASP A 29 1.23 -32.68 4.61
CA ASP A 29 2.35 -31.75 4.54
C ASP A 29 2.40 -30.98 3.22
N HIS A 30 2.03 -31.62 2.09
CA HIS A 30 1.99 -30.96 0.79
C HIS A 30 0.86 -29.92 0.68
N HIS A 31 -0.32 -30.25 1.22
CA HIS A 31 -1.45 -29.31 1.26
C HIS A 31 -1.14 -28.11 2.16
N GLN A 32 -0.63 -28.36 3.36
CA GLN A 32 -0.27 -27.32 4.33
C GLN A 32 0.86 -26.43 3.78
N GLY A 33 1.82 -27.05 3.08
CA GLY A 33 2.87 -26.42 2.28
C GLY A 33 2.37 -25.39 1.25
N ALA A 34 1.34 -25.76 0.48
CA ALA A 34 0.76 -24.87 -0.52
C ALA A 34 -0.06 -23.73 0.12
N HIS A 35 -0.76 -24.00 1.22
CA HIS A 35 -1.56 -22.99 1.93
C HIS A 35 -0.71 -21.86 2.53
N TRP A 36 0.44 -22.18 3.14
CA TRP A 36 1.30 -21.14 3.73
C TRP A 36 2.00 -20.30 2.65
N LYS A 37 2.41 -20.91 1.53
CA LYS A 37 3.02 -20.19 0.41
C LYS A 37 2.06 -19.15 -0.18
N ASN A 38 0.81 -19.54 -0.36
CA ASN A 38 -0.24 -18.63 -0.83
C ASN A 38 -0.51 -17.54 0.20
N ALA A 39 -0.58 -17.87 1.49
CA ALA A 39 -0.77 -16.89 2.55
C ALA A 39 0.35 -15.83 2.58
N VAL A 40 1.62 -16.25 2.59
CA VAL A 40 2.78 -15.34 2.53
C VAL A 40 2.78 -14.54 1.24
N GLY A 41 2.46 -15.17 0.11
CA GLY A 41 2.33 -14.51 -1.18
C GLY A 41 1.31 -13.38 -1.16
N PHE A 42 0.08 -13.64 -0.72
CA PHE A 42 -0.96 -12.63 -0.65
C PHE A 42 -0.68 -11.54 0.40
N TRP A 43 -0.02 -11.87 1.51
CA TRP A 43 0.44 -10.89 2.47
C TRP A 43 1.46 -9.93 1.84
N LEU A 44 2.46 -10.44 1.13
CA LEU A 44 3.44 -9.62 0.41
C LEU A 44 2.80 -8.80 -0.72
N LEU A 45 1.82 -9.36 -1.44
CA LEU A 45 1.08 -8.63 -2.47
C LEU A 45 0.31 -7.45 -1.87
N GLY A 46 -0.40 -7.66 -0.76
CA GLY A 46 -1.10 -6.58 -0.05
C GLY A 46 -0.14 -5.50 0.47
N LEU A 47 1.01 -5.94 0.99
CA LEU A 47 2.07 -5.04 1.47
C LEU A 47 2.61 -4.17 0.32
N CYS A 48 3.13 -4.79 -0.73
CA CYS A 48 3.81 -4.09 -1.83
C CYS A 48 2.86 -3.18 -2.61
N ASN A 49 1.59 -3.59 -2.78
CA ASN A 49 0.57 -2.80 -3.47
C ASN A 49 0.36 -1.42 -2.83
N ASN A 50 0.30 -1.40 -1.49
CA ASN A 50 -0.06 -0.20 -0.74
C ASN A 50 1.16 0.57 -0.20
N PHE A 51 2.37 0.01 -0.32
CA PHE A 51 3.57 0.60 0.25
C PHE A 51 3.87 1.99 -0.32
N SER A 52 3.88 2.14 -1.64
CA SER A 52 4.15 3.43 -2.32
C SER A 52 3.16 4.51 -1.88
N TYR A 53 1.87 4.17 -1.84
CA TYR A 53 0.80 5.05 -1.38
C TYR A 53 1.04 5.57 0.04
N VAL A 54 1.33 4.67 0.99
CA VAL A 54 1.58 5.04 2.39
C VAL A 54 2.82 5.92 2.53
N VAL A 55 3.89 5.62 1.78
CA VAL A 55 5.11 6.42 1.83
C VAL A 55 4.85 7.82 1.27
N MET A 56 4.07 7.96 0.20
CA MET A 56 3.73 9.29 -0.36
C MET A 56 2.91 10.12 0.64
N LEU A 57 1.98 9.50 1.36
CA LEU A 57 1.25 10.16 2.45
C LEU A 57 2.19 10.62 3.56
N SER A 58 3.16 9.78 3.93
CA SER A 58 4.15 10.10 4.97
C SER A 58 5.09 11.22 4.54
N ALA A 59 5.47 11.24 3.26
CA ALA A 59 6.34 12.25 2.64
C ALA A 59 5.61 13.56 2.30
N ALA A 60 4.28 13.60 2.35
CA ALA A 60 3.48 14.73 1.88
C ALA A 60 3.87 16.05 2.56
N HIS A 61 4.19 16.02 3.86
CA HIS A 61 4.65 17.20 4.59
C HIS A 61 6.01 17.69 4.10
N ASP A 62 6.96 16.78 3.90
CA ASP A 62 8.32 17.08 3.48
C ASP A 62 8.39 17.61 2.03
N ILE A 63 7.53 17.09 1.16
CA ILE A 63 7.35 17.58 -0.22
C ILE A 63 6.90 19.05 -0.23
N LEU A 64 6.04 19.44 0.72
CA LEU A 64 5.50 20.80 0.81
C LEU A 64 6.45 21.75 1.56
N SER A 65 7.13 21.28 2.60
CA SER A 65 8.03 22.11 3.41
C SER A 65 9.27 22.52 2.62
N HIS A 66 9.90 21.60 1.88
CA HIS A 66 11.08 21.88 1.04
C HIS A 66 10.80 22.91 -0.06
N LYS A 67 9.56 22.98 -0.54
CA LYS A 67 9.16 23.93 -1.57
C LYS A 67 8.82 25.29 -1.02
N ARG A 68 8.27 25.34 0.20
CA ARG A 68 8.08 26.59 0.93
C ARG A 68 9.40 27.30 1.20
N THR A 69 10.44 26.56 1.58
CA THR A 69 11.79 27.12 1.79
C THR A 69 12.42 27.59 0.50
N SER A 70 12.21 26.90 -0.63
CA SER A 70 12.73 27.31 -1.93
C SER A 70 12.05 28.57 -2.48
N GLY A 71 10.75 28.75 -2.23
CA GLY A 71 10.01 29.96 -2.63
C GLY A 71 10.27 31.18 -1.73
N ASN A 72 10.56 30.96 -0.44
CA ASN A 72 10.97 32.05 0.46
C ASN A 72 12.39 32.58 0.19
N GLN A 73 13.26 31.79 -0.46
CA GLN A 73 14.62 32.21 -0.81
C GLN A 73 14.72 33.06 -2.08
N SER A 74 13.65 33.18 -2.88
CA SER A 74 13.63 34.07 -4.06
C SER A 74 13.34 35.54 -3.74
N HIS A 75 13.27 35.94 -2.46
CA HIS A 75 13.05 37.34 -2.07
C HIS A 75 13.89 37.75 -0.84
N VAL A 76 15.22 37.76 -0.99
CA VAL A 76 16.11 38.49 -0.08
C VAL A 76 17.14 39.27 -0.90
N ASP A 77 16.75 40.45 -1.36
CA ASP A 77 17.69 41.51 -1.77
C ASP A 77 18.24 42.24 -0.53
N PRO A 78 19.55 42.55 -0.46
CA PRO A 78 20.14 43.25 0.68
C PRO A 78 19.93 44.78 0.61
N GLY A 79 18.70 45.26 0.85
CA GLY A 79 18.31 46.65 1.25
C GLY A 79 18.79 47.86 0.40
N PRO A 80 18.44 49.12 0.79
CA PRO A 80 17.31 49.63 1.56
C PRO A 80 16.45 50.66 0.77
N THR A 81 15.14 50.76 1.04
CA THR A 81 14.35 52.04 1.04
C THR A 81 12.88 51.75 1.38
N PRO A 82 12.21 52.51 2.26
CA PRO A 82 10.79 52.34 2.54
C PRO A 82 9.97 53.17 1.55
N MET A 83 9.37 52.51 0.55
CA MET A 83 8.31 53.09 -0.28
C MET A 83 6.98 52.46 0.13
N PRO A 84 5.91 53.23 0.39
CA PRO A 84 4.63 52.70 0.82
C PRO A 84 3.85 52.21 -0.39
N HIS A 85 4.22 51.05 -0.94
CA HIS A 85 3.40 50.37 -1.92
C HIS A 85 2.24 49.65 -1.22
N ASN A 86 1.16 50.41 -1.13
CA ASN A 86 -0.17 50.01 -0.73
C ASN A 86 -0.77 49.13 -1.86
N SER A 87 -0.35 47.87 -1.97
CA SER A 87 -1.02 46.77 -2.72
C SER A 87 -0.17 45.49 -2.65
N SER A 88 -0.27 44.74 -1.57
CA SER A 88 0.06 43.32 -1.59
C SER A 88 -0.80 42.63 -0.56
N SER A 89 -1.75 41.84 -1.05
CA SER A 89 -2.50 40.88 -0.26
C SER A 89 -1.52 40.11 0.63
N ARG A 90 -1.58 40.35 1.95
CA ARG A 90 -0.83 39.64 3.01
C ARG A 90 -1.13 38.14 3.07
N PHE A 91 -1.93 37.65 2.13
CA PHE A 91 -2.21 36.25 1.87
C PHE A 91 -1.39 35.83 0.64
N ASP A 92 -0.07 35.68 0.79
CA ASP A 92 0.68 34.76 -0.07
C ASP A 92 0.19 33.35 0.27
N CYS A 93 -0.97 33.03 -0.31
CA CYS A 93 -1.57 31.71 -0.22
C CYS A 93 -0.57 30.73 -0.80
N ASN A 94 -0.19 29.73 0.00
CA ASN A 94 0.50 28.57 -0.53
C ASN A 94 -0.37 28.02 -1.67
N SER A 95 0.13 28.04 -2.91
CA SER A 95 -0.70 27.72 -4.08
C SER A 95 -1.21 26.27 -4.06
N VAL A 96 -0.65 25.41 -3.20
CA VAL A 96 -1.02 24.00 -3.01
C VAL A 96 -0.99 23.64 -1.51
N SER A 97 -2.11 23.11 -1.00
CA SER A 97 -2.28 22.65 0.39
C SER A 97 -1.96 21.16 0.54
N THR A 98 -1.66 20.68 1.75
CA THR A 98 -1.62 19.24 2.07
C THR A 98 -2.87 18.51 1.62
N ALA A 99 -4.04 19.17 1.68
CA ALA A 99 -5.29 18.62 1.18
C ALA A 99 -5.26 18.30 -0.33
N ALA A 100 -4.54 19.07 -1.12
CA ALA A 100 -4.39 18.81 -2.55
C ALA A 100 -3.52 17.57 -2.82
N VAL A 101 -2.48 17.35 -2.01
CA VAL A 101 -1.66 16.12 -2.06
C VAL A 101 -2.51 14.90 -1.70
N LEU A 102 -3.29 14.98 -0.62
CA LEU A 102 -4.20 13.90 -0.21
C LEU A 102 -5.29 13.62 -1.25
N LEU A 103 -5.83 14.67 -1.90
CA LEU A 103 -6.82 14.51 -2.96
C LEU A 103 -6.21 13.84 -4.20
N ALA A 104 -5.02 14.29 -4.61
CA ALA A 104 -4.25 13.67 -5.69
C ALA A 104 -3.94 12.20 -5.39
N ASP A 105 -3.88 11.83 -4.12
CA ASP A 105 -3.58 10.47 -3.69
C ASP A 105 -4.82 9.53 -3.66
N ILE A 106 -6.00 10.05 -3.33
CA ILE A 106 -7.23 9.25 -3.20
C ILE A 106 -8.03 9.22 -4.51
N LEU A 107 -8.10 10.33 -5.23
CA LEU A 107 -8.99 10.49 -6.38
C LEU A 107 -8.70 9.48 -7.52
N PRO A 108 -7.44 9.23 -7.93
CA PRO A 108 -7.16 8.30 -9.02
C PRO A 108 -7.57 6.87 -8.66
N THR A 109 -7.28 6.44 -7.43
CA THR A 109 -7.66 5.14 -6.88
C THR A 109 -9.18 4.95 -6.91
N LEU A 110 -9.93 5.98 -6.51
CA LEU A 110 -11.40 5.94 -6.51
C LEU A 110 -11.97 5.82 -7.92
N VAL A 111 -11.45 6.58 -8.88
CA VAL A 111 -11.86 6.47 -10.30
C VAL A 111 -11.61 5.07 -10.82
N ILE A 112 -10.44 4.49 -10.56
CA ILE A 112 -10.12 3.12 -10.99
C ILE A 112 -11.09 2.11 -10.39
N LYS A 113 -11.40 2.21 -9.09
CA LYS A 113 -12.33 1.31 -8.41
C LYS A 113 -13.76 1.43 -8.95
N LEU A 114 -14.20 2.62 -9.35
CA LEU A 114 -15.50 2.82 -9.99
C LEU A 114 -15.57 2.25 -11.40
N LEU A 115 -14.48 2.36 -12.18
CA LEU A 115 -14.39 1.85 -13.55
C LEU A 115 -14.08 0.35 -13.62
N ALA A 116 -13.55 -0.24 -12.53
CA ALA A 116 -13.18 -1.64 -12.44
C ALA A 116 -14.26 -2.62 -12.92
N PRO A 117 -15.53 -2.55 -12.45
CA PRO A 117 -16.57 -3.46 -12.90
C PRO A 117 -16.91 -3.30 -14.39
N LEU A 118 -16.64 -2.16 -15.02
CA LEU A 118 -17.09 -1.86 -16.39
C LEU A 118 -16.12 -2.32 -17.47
N GLY A 119 -14.82 -2.41 -17.18
CA GLY A 119 -13.81 -2.67 -18.23
C GLY A 119 -12.62 -3.50 -17.81
N LEU A 120 -12.32 -3.65 -16.51
CA LEU A 120 -11.09 -4.34 -16.12
C LEU A 120 -11.14 -5.83 -16.49
N HIS A 121 -12.31 -6.47 -16.50
CA HIS A 121 -12.47 -7.89 -16.86
C HIS A 121 -11.88 -8.26 -18.24
N LEU A 122 -11.73 -7.29 -19.15
CA LEU A 122 -11.16 -7.48 -20.49
C LEU A 122 -9.63 -7.59 -20.52
N LEU A 123 -8.95 -7.11 -19.47
CA LEU A 123 -7.48 -7.08 -19.40
C LEU A 123 -6.95 -8.29 -18.63
N PRO A 124 -5.95 -9.04 -19.12
CA PRO A 124 -5.36 -10.13 -18.33
C PRO A 124 -4.63 -9.61 -17.09
N TYR A 125 -4.43 -10.48 -16.09
CA TYR A 125 -3.81 -10.09 -14.80
C TYR A 125 -2.37 -9.59 -14.96
N SER A 126 -1.55 -10.23 -15.81
CA SER A 126 -0.11 -9.94 -15.90
C SER A 126 0.20 -8.49 -16.31
N PRO A 127 -0.40 -7.91 -17.38
CA PRO A 127 -0.20 -6.49 -17.69
C PRO A 127 -0.65 -5.54 -16.58
N ARG A 128 -1.73 -5.88 -15.85
CA ARG A 128 -2.21 -5.02 -14.75
C ARG A 128 -1.19 -4.95 -13.61
N VAL A 129 -0.60 -6.09 -13.23
CA VAL A 129 0.45 -6.15 -12.21
C VAL A 129 1.70 -5.42 -12.68
N LEU A 130 2.10 -5.59 -13.94
CA LEU A 130 3.26 -4.90 -14.50
C LEU A 130 3.08 -3.38 -14.51
N VAL A 131 1.93 -2.89 -14.99
CA VAL A 131 1.60 -1.45 -14.98
C VAL A 131 1.57 -0.92 -13.55
N SER A 132 0.95 -1.66 -12.62
CA SER A 132 0.95 -1.28 -11.20
C SER A 132 2.37 -1.17 -10.64
N GLY A 133 3.25 -2.15 -10.88
CA GLY A 133 4.63 -2.11 -10.42
C GLY A 133 5.47 -0.99 -11.05
N ILE A 134 5.33 -0.74 -12.37
CA ILE A 134 6.02 0.36 -13.06
C ILE A 134 5.54 1.71 -12.53
N CYS A 135 4.24 1.90 -12.35
CA CYS A 135 3.69 3.13 -11.75
C CYS A 135 4.19 3.33 -10.31
N ALA A 136 4.25 2.26 -9.50
CA ALA A 136 4.82 2.33 -8.16
C ALA A 136 6.29 2.76 -8.19
N ALA A 137 7.13 2.10 -8.99
CA ALA A 137 8.54 2.45 -9.11
C ALA A 137 8.72 3.90 -9.64
N GLY A 138 7.96 4.27 -10.67
CA GLY A 138 7.95 5.60 -11.25
C GLY A 138 7.54 6.69 -10.25
N SER A 139 6.62 6.39 -9.33
CA SER A 139 6.21 7.35 -8.28
C SER A 139 7.38 7.77 -7.39
N PHE A 140 8.15 6.81 -6.88
CA PHE A 140 9.31 7.09 -6.04
C PHE A 140 10.37 7.90 -6.79
N VAL A 141 10.67 7.51 -8.03
CA VAL A 141 11.66 8.22 -8.87
C VAL A 141 11.21 9.65 -9.17
N LEU A 142 9.96 9.84 -9.59
CA LEU A 142 9.42 11.17 -9.89
C LEU A 142 9.45 12.09 -8.68
N VAL A 143 9.04 11.60 -7.50
CA VAL A 143 9.03 12.41 -6.28
C VAL A 143 10.45 12.68 -5.78
N ALA A 144 11.34 11.68 -5.80
CA ALA A 144 12.73 11.85 -5.37
C ALA A 144 13.49 12.93 -6.16
N PHE A 145 13.26 13.02 -7.48
CA PHE A 145 13.91 14.01 -8.36
C PHE A 145 13.04 15.24 -8.65
N SER A 146 11.93 15.43 -7.93
CA SER A 146 11.00 16.52 -8.22
C SER A 146 11.52 17.89 -7.76
N HIS A 147 11.66 18.81 -8.72
CA HIS A 147 11.96 20.22 -8.44
C HIS A 147 10.70 21.11 -8.38
N SER A 148 9.59 20.67 -8.96
CA SER A 148 8.33 21.43 -9.00
C SER A 148 7.20 20.73 -8.22
N VAL A 149 6.22 21.49 -7.70
CA VAL A 149 5.01 20.93 -7.04
C VAL A 149 4.27 19.97 -7.97
N GLY A 150 4.09 20.36 -9.23
CA GLY A 150 3.42 19.54 -10.24
C GLY A 150 4.10 18.18 -10.41
N THR A 151 5.42 18.13 -10.52
CA THR A 151 6.16 16.86 -10.70
C THR A 151 6.00 15.91 -9.52
N SER A 152 5.99 16.43 -8.28
CA SER A 152 5.72 15.58 -7.10
C SER A 152 4.28 15.08 -7.09
N LEU A 153 3.31 15.95 -7.40
CA LEU A 153 1.90 15.54 -7.48
C LEU A 153 1.68 14.48 -8.56
N CYS A 154 2.35 14.58 -9.71
CA CYS A 154 2.34 13.53 -10.72
C CYS A 154 2.86 12.20 -10.17
N GLY A 155 3.94 12.22 -9.38
CA GLY A 155 4.44 11.04 -8.69
C GLY A 155 3.44 10.45 -7.69
N VAL A 156 2.78 11.29 -6.89
CA VAL A 156 1.70 10.87 -5.97
C VAL A 156 0.58 10.19 -6.75
N VAL A 157 0.11 10.80 -7.84
CA VAL A 157 -0.94 10.21 -8.71
C VAL A 157 -0.51 8.84 -9.26
N PHE A 158 0.76 8.64 -9.62
CA PHE A 158 1.26 7.33 -10.04
C PHE A 158 1.24 6.29 -8.92
N ALA A 159 1.55 6.68 -7.68
CA ALA A 159 1.41 5.80 -6.53
C ALA A 159 -0.06 5.38 -6.31
N SER A 160 -1.00 6.31 -6.48
CA SER A 160 -2.44 6.05 -6.38
C SER A 160 -2.94 5.14 -7.50
N ILE A 161 -2.55 5.40 -8.75
CA ILE A 161 -2.92 4.53 -9.89
C ILE A 161 -2.39 3.11 -9.67
N SER A 162 -1.15 3.00 -9.21
CA SER A 162 -0.53 1.71 -8.88
C SER A 162 -1.34 0.94 -7.83
N SER A 163 -1.64 1.58 -6.70
CA SER A 163 -2.39 0.97 -5.60
C SER A 163 -3.81 0.59 -6.01
N GLY A 164 -4.52 1.46 -6.74
CA GLY A 164 -5.88 1.18 -7.21
C GLY A 164 -5.95 0.03 -8.21
N LEU A 165 -5.06 0.03 -9.21
CA LEU A 165 -5.02 -1.03 -10.22
C LEU A 165 -4.61 -2.37 -9.60
N GLY A 166 -3.60 -2.36 -8.73
CA GLY A 166 -3.13 -3.56 -8.06
C GLY A 166 -4.14 -4.09 -7.04
N GLU A 167 -4.84 -3.24 -6.29
CA GLU A 167 -5.91 -3.67 -5.36
C GLU A 167 -7.00 -4.44 -6.10
N VAL A 168 -7.55 -3.87 -7.18
CA VAL A 168 -8.58 -4.55 -7.98
C VAL A 168 -8.05 -5.87 -8.53
N THR A 169 -6.79 -5.89 -8.97
CA THR A 169 -6.16 -7.07 -9.58
C THR A 169 -5.93 -8.18 -8.55
N PHE A 170 -5.36 -7.88 -7.38
CA PHE A 170 -5.05 -8.86 -6.35
C PHE A 170 -6.31 -9.35 -5.64
N LEU A 171 -7.28 -8.47 -5.37
CA LEU A 171 -8.58 -8.90 -4.85
C LEU A 171 -9.30 -9.82 -5.83
N SER A 172 -9.32 -9.51 -7.13
CA SER A 172 -9.89 -10.41 -8.14
C SER A 172 -9.16 -11.76 -8.16
N LEU A 173 -7.84 -11.75 -7.97
CA LEU A 173 -7.04 -12.99 -7.92
C LEU A 173 -7.40 -13.86 -6.71
N THR A 174 -7.79 -13.29 -5.56
CA THR A 174 -8.17 -14.07 -4.37
C THR A 174 -9.34 -15.02 -4.63
N ALA A 175 -10.19 -14.75 -5.62
CA ALA A 175 -11.32 -15.61 -5.97
C ALA A 175 -10.89 -17.01 -6.45
N PHE A 176 -9.65 -17.16 -6.91
CA PHE A 176 -9.08 -18.45 -7.35
C PHE A 176 -8.36 -19.21 -6.24
N TYR A 177 -8.28 -18.65 -5.03
CA TYR A 177 -7.52 -19.21 -3.91
C TYR A 177 -8.42 -19.44 -2.67
N PRO A 178 -7.96 -20.21 -1.68
CA PRO A 178 -8.71 -20.45 -0.46
C PRO A 178 -9.05 -19.13 0.27
N ARG A 179 -10.27 -18.99 0.80
CA ARG A 179 -10.77 -17.74 1.41
C ARG A 179 -9.83 -17.11 2.46
N ALA A 180 -9.02 -17.92 3.13
CA ALA A 180 -8.01 -17.45 4.08
C ALA A 180 -7.06 -16.39 3.48
N VAL A 181 -6.76 -16.45 2.17
CA VAL A 181 -5.84 -15.50 1.52
C VAL A 181 -6.35 -14.06 1.54
N ILE A 182 -7.66 -13.84 1.63
CA ILE A 182 -8.27 -12.50 1.71
C ILE A 182 -7.85 -11.82 3.02
N SER A 183 -7.84 -12.59 4.12
CA SER A 183 -7.40 -12.09 5.43
C SER A 183 -5.91 -11.78 5.42
N TRP A 184 -5.08 -12.62 4.80
CA TRP A 184 -3.64 -12.37 4.66
C TRP A 184 -3.34 -11.16 3.78
N TRP A 185 -4.06 -10.98 2.67
CA TRP A 185 -3.96 -9.79 1.83
C TRP A 185 -4.35 -8.52 2.60
N SER A 186 -5.48 -8.55 3.31
CA SER A 186 -5.93 -7.43 4.14
C SER A 186 -4.92 -7.10 5.24
N SER A 187 -4.36 -8.12 5.91
CA SER A 187 -3.28 -7.98 6.89
C SER A 187 -2.03 -7.35 6.28
N GLY A 188 -1.63 -7.78 5.07
CA GLY A 188 -0.51 -7.20 4.33
C GLY A 188 -0.72 -5.71 4.03
N THR A 189 -1.92 -5.32 3.62
CA THR A 189 -2.30 -3.91 3.41
C THR A 189 -2.21 -3.10 4.71
N GLY A 190 -2.68 -3.64 5.84
CA GLY A 190 -2.50 -3.00 7.15
C GLY A 190 -1.01 -2.88 7.54
N GLY A 191 -0.23 -3.93 7.26
CA GLY A 191 1.22 -3.95 7.42
C GLY A 191 1.92 -2.90 6.57
N ALA A 192 1.46 -2.61 5.34
CA ALA A 192 2.00 -1.54 4.51
C ALA A 192 1.85 -0.18 5.18
N GLY A 193 0.72 0.07 5.85
CA GLY A 193 0.47 1.29 6.62
C GLY A 193 1.52 1.50 7.71
N LEU A 194 1.73 0.47 8.53
CA LEU A 194 2.69 0.53 9.62
C LEU A 194 4.14 0.58 9.11
N LEU A 195 4.52 -0.37 8.25
CA LEU A 195 5.89 -0.50 7.76
C LEU A 195 6.28 0.67 6.85
N GLY A 196 5.38 1.16 5.99
CA GLY A 196 5.64 2.33 5.14
C GLY A 196 5.88 3.59 5.95
N ALA A 197 5.00 3.91 6.91
CA ALA A 197 5.15 5.10 7.75
C ALA A 197 6.37 5.01 8.67
N LEU A 198 6.56 3.87 9.35
CA LEU A 198 7.70 3.69 10.27
C LEU A 198 9.04 3.64 9.53
N SER A 199 9.11 3.02 8.36
CA SER A 199 10.35 3.00 7.60
C SER A 199 10.69 4.39 7.07
N TYR A 200 9.70 5.18 6.63
CA TYR A 200 9.93 6.53 6.13
C TYR A 200 10.43 7.43 7.25
N LEU A 201 9.71 7.44 8.37
CA LEU A 201 10.08 8.19 9.55
C LEU A 201 11.44 7.71 10.09
N GLY A 202 11.66 6.41 10.21
CA GLY A 202 12.90 5.85 10.74
C GLY A 202 14.12 6.26 9.92
N LEU A 203 14.01 6.25 8.60
CA LEU A 203 15.10 6.66 7.70
C LEU A 203 15.33 8.18 7.74
N THR A 204 14.28 8.99 7.78
CA THR A 204 14.45 10.45 7.90
C THR A 204 14.99 10.86 9.27
N GLN A 205 14.57 10.20 10.35
CA GLN A 205 15.13 10.40 11.70
C GLN A 205 16.57 9.92 11.84
N ALA A 206 16.98 8.92 11.05
CA ALA A 206 18.38 8.49 10.94
C ALA A 206 19.26 9.49 10.17
N GLY A 207 18.69 10.58 9.66
CA GLY A 207 19.42 11.66 8.99
C GLY A 207 19.47 11.55 7.47
N LEU A 208 18.77 10.60 6.85
CA LEU A 208 18.66 10.55 5.39
C LEU A 208 17.76 11.68 4.88
N SER A 209 18.13 12.27 3.74
CA SER A 209 17.24 13.23 3.09
C SER A 209 15.96 12.54 2.58
N PRO A 210 14.81 13.24 2.49
CA PRO A 210 13.60 12.67 1.92
C PRO A 210 13.81 12.03 0.54
N GLN A 211 14.68 12.59 -0.29
CA GLN A 211 15.04 12.05 -1.60
C GLN A 211 15.74 10.70 -1.48
N GLN A 212 16.76 10.60 -0.61
CA GLN A 212 17.50 9.36 -0.38
C GLN A 212 16.61 8.28 0.24
N THR A 213 15.72 8.66 1.17
CA THR A 213 14.74 7.76 1.76
C THR A 213 13.83 7.17 0.69
N LEU A 214 13.24 7.99 -0.19
CA LEU A 214 12.38 7.52 -1.27
C LEU A 214 13.11 6.59 -2.25
N LEU A 215 14.36 6.89 -2.60
CA LEU A 215 15.18 6.03 -3.46
C LEU A 215 15.51 4.69 -2.79
N SER A 216 15.82 4.69 -1.49
CA SER A 216 16.09 3.44 -0.75
C SER A 216 14.87 2.51 -0.70
N MET A 217 13.67 3.09 -0.69
CA MET A 217 12.39 2.39 -0.62
C MET A 217 11.92 1.80 -1.96
N LEU A 218 12.57 2.17 -3.06
CA LEU A 218 12.30 1.66 -4.41
C LEU A 218 12.43 0.13 -4.51
N GLY A 219 13.18 -0.50 -3.59
CA GLY A 219 13.32 -1.94 -3.52
C GLY A 219 11.99 -2.70 -3.34
N ILE A 220 10.99 -2.10 -2.69
CA ILE A 220 9.70 -2.75 -2.44
C ILE A 220 8.86 -2.87 -3.72
N PRO A 221 8.65 -1.80 -4.52
CA PRO A 221 8.09 -1.92 -5.86
C PRO A 221 8.89 -2.84 -6.79
N ALA A 222 10.23 -2.82 -6.70
CA ALA A 222 11.07 -3.71 -7.48
C ALA A 222 10.82 -5.18 -7.13
N LEU A 223 10.56 -5.50 -5.86
CA LEU A 223 10.19 -6.84 -5.42
C LEU A 223 8.83 -7.30 -5.98
N LEU A 224 7.88 -6.37 -6.17
CA LEU A 224 6.62 -6.66 -6.86
C LEU A 224 6.84 -7.00 -8.34
N LEU A 225 7.83 -6.36 -8.97
CA LEU A 225 8.23 -6.59 -10.37
C LEU A 225 9.17 -7.78 -10.56
N ALA A 226 9.86 -8.23 -9.51
CA ALA A 226 10.85 -9.31 -9.54
C ALA A 226 10.22 -10.72 -9.63
N ARG A 227 9.09 -10.85 -10.32
CA ARG A 227 8.32 -12.10 -10.46
C ARG A 227 8.06 -12.44 -11.92
#